data_AF-A0A537MXB8-F1
#
_entry.id   AF-A0A537MXB8-F1
#
_cell.length_a   1.000
_cell.length_b   1.000
_cell.length_c   1.000
_cell.angle_alpha   90.00
_cell.angle_beta   90.00
_cell.angle_gamma   90.00
#
_symmetry.space_group_name_H-M   'P 1'
#
loop_
_entity.id
_entity.type
_entity.pdbx_description
1 polymer ?
#
loop_
_entity_poly.entity_id
_entity_poly.type
_entity_poly.pdbx_seq_one_letter_code
_entity_poly.pdbx_strand_id
1 'polypeptide(L)'
;FVNAYSGLCIASSFLGRPQKAVEYADKAMRLSPRDPLLYVFYLEKGFALSLLHQDDQAIEWLRRAVAAAPQWPLPRALLAAALAMTGHGAEAQETLKRYLSLSGTRARTIAQWKGQLPADNPVFLAYAARVTEGLRKAGLPE
;
A
#
# COMPACT_ATOMS: atom_id res chain seq x y z
N PHE A 1 7.09 -9.76 18.04
CA PHE A 1 7.99 -8.93 17.20
C PHE A 1 7.26 -8.18 16.09
N VAL A 2 6.27 -8.78 15.44
CA VAL A 2 5.47 -8.16 14.36
C VAL A 2 4.90 -6.79 14.75
N ASN A 3 4.21 -6.69 15.89
CA ASN A 3 3.56 -5.44 16.30
C ASN A 3 4.56 -4.29 16.53
N ALA A 4 5.76 -4.57 17.06
CA ALA A 4 6.78 -3.54 17.31
C ALA A 4 7.40 -3.02 16.00
N TYR A 5 7.74 -3.92 15.07
CA TYR A 5 8.30 -3.51 13.78
C TYR A 5 7.27 -2.87 12.85
N SER A 6 6.01 -3.32 12.87
CA SER A 6 4.93 -2.68 12.11
C SER A 6 4.72 -1.23 12.57
N GLY A 7 4.68 -0.99 13.89
CA GLY A 7 4.63 0.36 14.43
C GLY A 7 5.81 1.24 14.00
N LEU A 8 7.03 0.69 13.95
CA LEU A 8 8.21 1.40 13.46
C LEU A 8 8.16 1.69 11.95
N CYS A 9 7.62 0.79 11.13
CA CYS A 9 7.45 1.00 9.69
C CYS A 9 6.47 2.14 9.42
N ILE A 10 5.30 2.08 10.06
CA ILE A 10 4.25 3.10 9.98
C ILE A 10 4.85 4.43 10.45
N ALA A 11 5.34 4.51 11.68
CA ALA A 11 5.88 5.74 12.23
C ALA A 11 7.00 6.33 11.36
N SER A 12 7.91 5.50 10.82
CA SER A 12 8.99 5.99 9.96
C SER A 12 8.47 6.55 8.63
N SER A 13 7.47 5.92 8.03
CA SER A 13 6.84 6.41 6.80
C SER A 13 6.14 7.75 7.03
N PHE A 14 5.38 7.87 8.12
CA PHE A 14 4.71 9.13 8.49
C PHE A 14 5.73 10.21 8.88
N LEU A 15 6.84 9.89 9.54
CA LEU A 15 7.88 10.86 9.90
C LEU A 15 8.78 11.29 8.73
N GLY A 16 8.41 10.96 7.48
CA GLY A 16 9.20 11.31 6.30
C GLY A 16 10.52 10.55 6.18
N ARG A 17 10.60 9.35 6.76
CA ARG A 17 11.76 8.46 6.73
C ARG A 17 11.41 7.10 6.10
N PRO A 18 10.85 7.07 4.87
CA PRO A 18 10.43 5.81 4.24
C PRO A 18 11.58 4.81 4.02
N GLN A 19 12.84 5.25 3.88
CA GLN A 19 14.00 4.37 3.82
C GLN A 19 14.12 3.50 5.09
N LYS A 20 13.90 4.09 6.27
CA LYS A 20 13.90 3.35 7.54
C LYS A 20 12.75 2.37 7.62
N ALA A 21 11.58 2.71 7.06
CA ALA A 21 10.46 1.78 6.99
C ALA A 21 10.82 0.54 6.15
N VAL A 22 11.52 0.70 5.02
CA VAL A 22 12.05 -0.43 4.23
C VAL A 22 13.02 -1.27 5.06
N GLU A 23 13.98 -0.64 5.74
CA GLU A 23 14.95 -1.35 6.59
C GLU A 23 14.27 -2.14 7.72
N TYR A 24 13.26 -1.57 8.37
CA TYR A 24 12.50 -2.22 9.43
C TYR A 24 11.65 -3.38 8.90
N ALA A 25 11.00 -3.23 7.75
CA ALA A 25 10.28 -4.31 7.10
C ALA A 25 11.23 -5.47 6.76
N ASP A 26 12.40 -5.18 6.18
CA ASP A 26 13.41 -6.18 5.85
C ASP A 26 13.97 -6.88 7.08
N LYS A 27 14.23 -6.13 8.16
CA LYS A 27 14.68 -6.70 9.43
C LYS A 27 13.61 -7.60 10.04
N ALA A 28 12.35 -7.18 10.04
CA ALA A 28 11.24 -8.00 10.54
C ALA A 28 11.10 -9.31 9.75
N MET A 29 11.20 -9.22 8.42
CA MET A 29 11.14 -10.40 7.55
C MET A 29 12.29 -11.38 7.78
N ARG A 30 13.51 -10.89 8.01
CA ARG A 30 14.67 -11.74 8.35
C ARG A 30 14.56 -12.38 9.73
N LEU A 31 14.01 -11.66 10.71
CA LEU A 31 13.93 -12.13 12.10
C LEU A 31 12.80 -13.14 12.31
N SER A 32 11.75 -13.12 11.50
CA SER A 32 10.58 -13.99 11.69
C SER A 32 10.07 -14.54 10.35
N PRO A 33 10.89 -15.31 9.62
CA PRO A 33 10.57 -15.74 8.25
C PRO A 33 9.39 -16.73 8.16
N ARG A 34 8.93 -17.29 9.29
CA ARG A 34 7.78 -18.20 9.38
C ARG A 34 6.59 -17.58 10.09
N ASP A 35 6.62 -16.28 10.36
CA ASP A 35 5.51 -15.61 11.04
C ASP A 35 4.26 -15.59 10.14
N PRO A 36 3.08 -16.03 10.61
CA PRO A 36 1.85 -15.98 9.83
C PRO A 36 1.45 -14.56 9.40
N LEU A 37 1.90 -13.52 10.11
CA LEU A 37 1.62 -12.12 9.83
C LEU A 37 2.72 -11.43 9.02
N LEU A 38 3.68 -12.19 8.47
CA LEU A 38 4.79 -11.65 7.68
C LEU A 38 4.32 -10.80 6.48
N TYR A 39 3.15 -11.12 5.93
CA TYR A 39 2.54 -10.40 4.82
C TYR A 39 2.27 -8.92 5.09
N VAL A 40 2.15 -8.53 6.37
CA VAL A 40 2.04 -7.12 6.77
C VAL A 40 3.30 -6.36 6.34
N PHE A 41 4.48 -6.95 6.48
CA PHE A 41 5.73 -6.30 6.09
C PHE A 41 5.92 -6.21 4.57
N TYR A 42 5.25 -7.05 3.78
CA TYR A 42 5.20 -6.86 2.32
C TYR A 42 4.43 -5.59 1.96
N LEU A 43 3.32 -5.32 2.65
CA LEU A 43 2.58 -4.06 2.49
C LEU A 43 3.43 -2.88 2.94
N GLU A 44 4.00 -2.91 4.15
CA GLU A 44 4.79 -1.80 4.69
C GLU A 44 5.96 -1.46 3.77
N LYS A 45 6.67 -2.47 3.26
CA LYS A 45 7.77 -2.28 2.31
C LYS A 45 7.27 -1.70 0.98
N GLY A 46 6.20 -2.24 0.40
CA GLY A 46 5.62 -1.73 -0.84
C GLY A 46 5.14 -0.28 -0.72
N PHE A 47 4.52 0.06 0.40
CA PHE A 47 4.10 1.42 0.75
C PHE A 47 5.29 2.38 0.86
N ALA A 48 6.32 2.00 1.62
CA ALA A 48 7.53 2.79 1.78
C ALA A 48 8.29 3.00 0.46
N LEU A 49 8.37 1.98 -0.40
CA LEU A 49 8.97 2.09 -1.73
C LEU A 49 8.17 3.02 -2.65
N SER A 50 6.84 3.03 -2.53
CA SER A 50 5.99 3.96 -3.26
C SER A 50 6.18 5.41 -2.79
N LEU A 51 6.39 5.63 -1.49
CA LEU A 51 6.81 6.93 -0.93
C LEU A 51 8.17 7.40 -1.47
N LEU A 52 9.04 6.46 -1.84
CA LEU A 52 10.35 6.72 -2.44
C LEU A 52 10.32 6.85 -3.96
N HIS A 53 9.13 6.79 -4.59
CA HIS A 53 8.97 6.74 -6.05
C HIS A 53 9.71 5.58 -6.73
N GLN A 54 9.97 4.49 -5.99
CA GLN A 54 10.54 3.25 -6.53
C GLN A 54 9.40 2.33 -6.97
N ASP A 55 8.63 2.77 -7.96
CA ASP A 55 7.32 2.18 -8.28
C ASP A 55 7.41 0.70 -8.71
N ASP A 56 8.44 0.30 -9.45
CA ASP A 56 8.60 -1.11 -9.89
C ASP A 56 8.76 -2.06 -8.69
N GLN A 57 9.64 -1.70 -7.74
CA GLN A 57 9.82 -2.47 -6.51
C GLN A 57 8.56 -2.40 -5.64
N ALA A 58 7.90 -1.24 -5.56
CA ALA A 58 6.65 -1.11 -4.82
C ALA A 58 5.58 -2.07 -5.35
N ILE A 59 5.40 -2.14 -6.68
CA ILE A 59 4.48 -3.07 -7.36
C ILE A 59 4.84 -4.51 -7.02
N GLU A 60 6.12 -4.88 -7.07
CA GLU A 60 6.57 -6.24 -6.74
C GLU A 60 6.17 -6.63 -5.31
N TRP A 61 6.46 -5.78 -4.32
CA TRP A 61 6.15 -6.06 -2.92
C TRP A 61 4.64 -6.03 -2.64
N LEU A 62 3.88 -5.15 -3.30
CA LEU A 62 2.43 -5.13 -3.21
C LEU A 62 1.79 -6.38 -3.83
N ARG A 63 2.32 -6.91 -4.94
CA ARG A 63 1.89 -8.21 -5.49
C ARG A 63 2.11 -9.34 -4.49
N ARG A 64 3.26 -9.36 -3.80
CA ARG A 64 3.54 -10.35 -2.73
C ARG A 64 2.56 -10.22 -1.57
N ALA A 65 2.25 -8.99 -1.15
CA ALA A 65 1.24 -8.73 -0.11
C ALA A 65 -0.15 -9.23 -0.52
N VAL A 66 -0.57 -8.95 -1.76
CA VAL A 66 -1.84 -9.42 -2.33
C VAL A 66 -1.89 -10.95 -2.42
N ALA A 67 -0.80 -11.61 -2.82
CA ALA A 67 -0.73 -13.05 -2.92
C ALA A 67 -0.79 -13.72 -1.54
N ALA A 68 -0.13 -13.15 -0.54
CA ALA A 68 -0.07 -13.71 0.81
C ALA A 68 -1.35 -13.45 1.63
N ALA A 69 -2.08 -12.35 1.36
CA ALA A 69 -3.35 -12.04 2.01
C ALA A 69 -4.41 -11.61 0.97
N PRO A 70 -4.97 -12.55 0.17
CA PRO A 70 -5.87 -12.20 -0.94
C PRO A 70 -7.14 -11.46 -0.55
N GLN A 71 -7.62 -11.67 0.68
CA GLN A 71 -8.82 -11.04 1.24
C GLN A 71 -8.55 -9.68 1.90
N TRP A 72 -7.28 -9.24 1.98
CA TRP A 72 -6.92 -7.93 2.53
C TRP A 72 -7.03 -6.85 1.45
N PRO A 73 -7.94 -5.87 1.57
CA PRO A 73 -8.19 -4.93 0.47
C PRO A 73 -7.08 -3.89 0.26
N LEU A 74 -6.40 -3.47 1.34
CA LEU A 74 -5.48 -2.33 1.30
C LEU A 74 -4.29 -2.55 0.34
N PRO A 75 -3.54 -3.68 0.37
CA PRO A 75 -2.47 -3.92 -0.61
C PRO A 75 -2.96 -3.89 -2.06
N ARG A 76 -4.19 -4.35 -2.32
CA ARG A 76 -4.76 -4.38 -3.67
C ARG A 76 -5.13 -2.98 -4.16
N ALA A 77 -5.66 -2.12 -3.30
CA ALA A 77 -5.90 -0.71 -3.64
C ALA A 77 -4.60 0.01 -3.99
N LEU A 78 -3.55 -0.16 -3.17
CA LEU A 78 -2.24 0.44 -3.43
C LEU A 78 -1.61 -0.09 -4.71
N LEU A 79 -1.75 -1.40 -4.99
CA LEU A 79 -1.27 -2.01 -6.23
C LEU A 79 -1.99 -1.41 -7.45
N ALA A 80 -3.32 -1.29 -7.41
CA ALA A 80 -4.09 -0.68 -8.50
C ALA A 80 -3.62 0.77 -8.76
N ALA A 81 -3.41 1.54 -7.70
CA ALA A 81 -2.93 2.92 -7.81
C ALA A 81 -1.52 2.99 -8.42
N ALA A 82 -0.59 2.16 -7.95
CA ALA A 82 0.78 2.12 -8.46
C ALA A 82 0.85 1.69 -9.94
N LEU A 83 0.07 0.69 -10.33
CA LEU A 83 -0.05 0.25 -11.72
C LEU A 83 -0.60 1.37 -12.61
N ALA A 84 -1.64 2.08 -12.17
CA ALA A 84 -2.20 3.19 -12.93
C ALA A 84 -1.21 4.34 -13.10
N MET A 85 -0.44 4.66 -12.05
CA MET A 85 0.56 5.72 -12.08
C MET A 85 1.77 5.41 -12.96
N THR A 86 2.07 4.13 -13.18
CA THR A 86 3.21 3.67 -14.01
C THR A 86 2.81 3.29 -15.44
N GLY A 87 1.57 3.55 -15.85
CA GLY A 87 1.10 3.29 -17.23
C GLY A 87 0.54 1.89 -17.48
N HIS A 88 0.45 1.04 -16.46
CA HIS A 88 -0.14 -0.31 -16.55
C HIS A 88 -1.67 -0.27 -16.42
N GLY A 89 -2.35 0.58 -17.21
CA GLY A 89 -3.76 0.94 -17.02
C GLY A 89 -4.73 -0.25 -17.06
N ALA A 90 -4.55 -1.18 -17.99
CA ALA A 90 -5.42 -2.36 -18.10
C ALA A 90 -5.33 -3.26 -16.85
N GLU A 91 -4.12 -3.48 -16.34
CA GLU A 91 -3.91 -4.27 -15.12
C GLU A 91 -4.40 -3.51 -13.87
N ALA A 92 -4.25 -2.19 -13.84
CA ALA A 92 -4.78 -1.36 -12.77
C ALA A 92 -6.31 -1.48 -12.65
N GLN A 93 -7.02 -1.40 -13.77
CA GLN A 93 -8.49 -1.55 -13.81
C GLN A 93 -8.93 -2.93 -13.35
N GLU A 94 -8.27 -3.99 -13.80
CA GLU A 94 -8.58 -5.36 -13.35
C GLU A 94 -8.29 -5.54 -11.84
N THR A 95 -7.17 -4.99 -11.38
CA THR A 95 -6.81 -5.01 -9.95
C THR A 95 -7.84 -4.26 -9.11
N LEU A 96 -8.34 -3.13 -9.61
CA LEU A 96 -9.39 -2.35 -8.95
C LEU A 96 -10.74 -3.09 -8.93
N LYS A 97 -11.15 -3.73 -10.03
CA LYS A 97 -12.37 -4.56 -10.06
C LYS A 97 -12.31 -5.64 -8.98
N ARG A 98 -11.17 -6.32 -8.86
CA ARG A 98 -10.93 -7.31 -7.80
C ARG A 98 -10.93 -6.69 -6.40
N TYR A 99 -10.45 -5.47 -6.24
CA TYR A 99 -10.55 -4.76 -4.96
C TYR A 99 -12.01 -4.51 -4.58
N LEU A 100 -12.83 -4.03 -5.51
CA LEU A 100 -14.25 -3.74 -5.28
C LEU A 100 -15.08 -5.01 -4.99
N SER A 101 -14.65 -6.18 -5.46
CA SER A 101 -15.32 -7.45 -5.18
C SER A 101 -15.03 -8.05 -3.80
N LEU A 102 -14.06 -7.53 -3.04
CA LEU A 102 -13.74 -8.06 -1.71
C LEU A 102 -14.79 -7.62 -0.67
N SER A 103 -15.18 -8.54 0.21
CA SER A 103 -16.13 -8.27 1.30
C SER A 103 -15.61 -7.23 2.29
N GLY A 104 -14.29 -7.15 2.48
CA GLY A 104 -13.65 -6.19 3.40
C GLY A 104 -13.49 -4.77 2.85
N THR A 105 -13.91 -4.50 1.61
CA THR A 105 -13.68 -3.20 0.96
C THR A 105 -14.57 -2.11 1.53
N ARG A 106 -13.93 -1.18 2.25
CA ARG A 106 -14.59 -0.05 2.93
C ARG A 106 -14.73 1.21 2.05
N ALA A 107 -13.74 1.49 1.20
CA ALA A 107 -13.77 2.64 0.30
C ALA A 107 -14.11 2.17 -1.11
N ARG A 108 -15.29 2.55 -1.60
CA ARG A 108 -15.75 2.25 -2.97
C ARG A 108 -15.80 3.50 -3.85
N THR A 109 -15.51 4.66 -3.28
CA THR A 109 -15.38 5.92 -3.99
C THR A 109 -14.13 6.70 -3.54
N ILE A 110 -13.70 7.68 -4.33
CA ILE A 110 -12.60 8.58 -4.00
C ILE A 110 -12.92 9.37 -2.73
N ALA A 111 -14.16 9.84 -2.57
CA ALA A 111 -14.61 10.50 -1.35
C ALA A 111 -14.46 9.61 -0.10
N GLN A 112 -14.89 8.35 -0.19
CA GLN A 112 -14.75 7.38 0.90
C GLN A 112 -13.29 7.02 1.18
N TRP A 113 -12.46 6.92 0.14
CA TRP A 113 -11.02 6.69 0.27
C TRP A 113 -10.34 7.81 1.06
N LYS A 114 -10.58 9.06 0.66
CA LYS A 114 -10.03 10.24 1.35
C LYS A 114 -10.46 10.33 2.82
N GLY A 115 -11.70 9.95 3.12
CA GLY A 115 -12.21 9.94 4.50
C GLY A 115 -11.51 8.95 5.45
N GLN A 116 -10.70 8.03 4.93
CA GLN A 116 -9.94 7.05 5.73
C GLN A 116 -8.50 7.50 6.01
N LEU A 117 -8.05 8.57 5.38
CA LEU A 117 -6.65 9.00 5.42
C LEU A 117 -6.41 9.93 6.62
N PRO A 118 -5.36 9.71 7.43
CA PRO A 118 -4.89 10.68 8.42
C PRO A 118 -4.68 12.07 7.80
N ALA A 119 -5.26 13.11 8.41
CA ALA A 119 -5.38 14.44 7.81
C ALA A 119 -4.20 15.39 8.14
N ASP A 120 -3.32 15.05 9.08
CA ASP A 120 -2.43 15.99 9.78
C ASP A 120 -0.95 15.86 9.43
N ASN A 121 -0.58 14.99 8.48
CA ASN A 121 0.83 14.75 8.12
C ASN A 121 1.14 15.13 6.66
N PRO A 122 1.97 16.15 6.39
CA PRO A 122 2.19 16.67 5.04
C PRO A 122 2.87 15.68 4.08
N VAL A 123 3.79 14.84 4.59
CA VAL A 123 4.44 13.79 3.76
C VAL A 123 3.41 12.74 3.36
N PHE A 124 2.58 12.34 4.32
CA PHE A 124 1.49 11.42 4.06
C PHE A 124 0.43 12.01 3.13
N LEU A 125 0.12 13.31 3.23
CA LEU A 125 -0.83 13.99 2.35
C LEU A 125 -0.37 14.01 0.89
N ALA A 126 0.92 14.25 0.63
CA ALA A 126 1.48 14.20 -0.73
C ALA A 126 1.34 12.80 -1.34
N TYR A 127 1.62 11.78 -0.54
CA TYR A 127 1.43 10.39 -0.94
C TYR A 127 -0.05 10.02 -1.14
N ALA A 128 -0.90 10.39 -0.19
CA ALA A 128 -2.34 10.21 -0.23
C ALA A 128 -2.92 10.79 -1.52
N ALA A 129 -2.46 11.98 -1.94
CA ALA A 129 -2.84 12.60 -3.20
C ALA A 129 -2.41 11.74 -4.40
N ARG A 130 -1.17 11.25 -4.42
CA ARG A 130 -0.67 10.36 -5.50
C ARG A 130 -1.47 9.06 -5.59
N VAL A 131 -1.76 8.41 -4.47
CA VAL A 131 -2.55 7.18 -4.45
C VAL A 131 -3.99 7.45 -4.87
N THR A 132 -4.59 8.53 -4.38
CA THR A 132 -5.92 8.96 -4.79
C THR A 132 -5.99 9.15 -6.31
N GLU A 133 -4.98 9.80 -6.89
CA GLU A 133 -4.90 10.00 -8.33
C GLU A 133 -4.70 8.68 -9.09
N GLY A 134 -3.87 7.77 -8.57
CA GLY A 134 -3.73 6.42 -9.13
C GLY A 134 -5.06 5.65 -9.10
N LEU A 135 -5.81 5.72 -8.00
CA LEU A 135 -7.13 5.07 -7.90
C LEU A 135 -8.14 5.68 -8.85
N ARG A 136 -8.15 7.02 -9.02
CA ARG A 136 -8.97 7.70 -10.02
C ARG A 136 -8.65 7.19 -11.42
N LYS A 137 -7.36 7.15 -11.80
CA LYS A 137 -6.89 6.61 -13.09
C LYS A 137 -7.21 5.14 -13.28
N ALA A 138 -7.23 4.35 -12.20
CA ALA A 138 -7.65 2.95 -12.22
C ALA A 138 -9.17 2.79 -12.41
N GLY A 139 -9.95 3.87 -12.30
CA GLY A 139 -11.41 3.87 -12.51
C GLY A 139 -12.23 3.80 -11.22
N LEU A 140 -11.68 4.19 -10.08
CA LEU A 140 -12.46 4.28 -8.83
C LEU A 140 -13.47 5.43 -8.97
N PRO A 141 -14.78 5.20 -8.73
CA PRO A 141 -15.78 6.26 -8.79
C PRO A 141 -15.47 7.42 -7.84
N GLU A 142 -15.91 8.64 -8.16
CA GLU A 142 -15.71 9.82 -7.29
C GLU A 142 -16.43 9.72 -5.94
#